data_AF-R1D0Z3-F1
#
_entry.id   AF-R1D0Z3-F1
#
_cell.length_a   1.000
_cell.length_b   1.000
_cell.length_c   1.000
_cell.angle_alpha   90.00
_cell.angle_beta   90.00
_cell.angle_gamma   90.00
#
_symmetry.space_group_name_H-M   'P 1'
#
loop_
_entity.id
_entity.type
_entity.pdbx_description
1 polymer ?
#
loop_
_entity_poly.entity_id
_entity_poly.type
_entity_poly.pdbx_seq_one_letter_code
_entity_poly.pdbx_strand_id
1 'polypeptide(L)'
;VQLTRLASEGTAGLDAVRDWADELSLGEQQRLSIARVLLRKPRLAILDEATSALDLENEALLYNALGQLEGLTYLSVGHRPSLLNFHASRLRLYGVERTPCYAVETIG
;
A
#
# COMPACT_ATOMS: atom_id res chain seq x y z
N VAL A 1 8.75 7.34 -4.57
CA VAL A 1 8.06 7.84 -3.35
C VAL A 1 8.54 9.27 -3.10
N GLN A 2 7.76 10.29 -3.48
CA GLN A 2 8.10 11.69 -3.21
C GLN A 2 7.93 12.00 -1.72
N LEU A 3 9.02 11.86 -0.96
CA LEU A 3 9.19 12.34 0.41
C LEU A 3 10.35 13.35 0.49
N THR A 4 10.67 13.99 -0.63
CA THR A 4 11.85 14.85 -0.80
C THR A 4 11.89 15.97 0.22
N ARG A 5 10.71 16.50 0.60
CA ARG A 5 10.54 17.48 1.68
C ARG A 5 11.14 17.01 3.01
N LEU A 6 10.88 15.77 3.42
CA LEU A 6 11.43 15.20 4.67
C LEU A 6 12.94 15.03 4.61
N ALA A 7 13.48 14.75 3.42
CA ALA A 7 14.92 14.64 3.22
C ALA A 7 15.61 16.02 3.15
N SER A 8 14.90 17.09 2.77
CA SER A 8 15.48 18.42 2.52
C SER A 8 15.25 19.46 3.62
N GLU A 9 14.22 19.34 4.47
CA GLU A 9 13.80 20.42 5.38
C GLU A 9 14.30 20.32 6.83
N GLY A 10 15.14 19.33 7.18
CA GLY A 10 15.63 19.15 8.55
C GLY A 10 17.13 19.38 8.71
N THR A 11 17.54 20.25 9.64
CA THR A 11 18.92 20.33 10.15
C THR A 11 19.44 19.03 10.77
N ALA A 12 18.57 18.03 10.97
CA ALA A 12 18.86 16.70 11.50
C ALA A 12 18.61 15.54 10.51
N GLY A 13 18.22 15.81 9.26
CA GLY A 13 18.01 14.77 8.24
C GLY A 13 16.99 13.70 8.65
N LEU A 14 17.19 12.45 8.19
CA LEU A 14 16.34 11.29 8.52
C LEU A 14 16.43 10.85 9.99
N ASP A 15 17.39 11.39 10.75
CA ASP A 15 17.62 11.06 12.17
C ASP A 15 16.83 11.97 13.12
N ALA A 16 15.99 12.86 12.58
CA ALA A 16 15.17 13.76 13.37
C ALA A 16 14.16 13.01 14.26
N VAL A 17 14.14 13.35 15.55
CA VAL A 17 13.12 12.90 16.51
C VAL A 17 12.07 14.00 16.65
N ARG A 18 10.86 13.74 16.14
CA ARG A 18 9.72 14.66 16.15
C ARG A 18 8.42 13.90 16.36
N ASP A 19 7.34 14.63 16.64
CA ASP A 19 6.00 14.08 16.49
C ASP A 19 5.61 14.00 15.01
N TRP A 20 6.06 12.92 14.37
CA TRP A 20 5.82 12.69 12.95
C TRP A 20 4.34 12.46 12.60
N ALA A 21 3.49 12.18 13.58
CA ALA A 21 2.06 12.05 13.31
C ALA A 21 1.43 13.42 12.99
N ASP A 22 1.89 14.48 13.65
CA ASP A 22 1.40 15.84 13.43
C ASP A 22 2.11 16.55 12.26
N GLU A 23 3.36 16.20 11.99
CA GLU A 23 4.20 16.84 10.94
C GLU A 23 3.97 16.25 9.53
N LEU A 24 3.49 15.01 9.44
CA LEU A 24 3.25 14.34 8.18
C LEU A 24 1.78 14.42 7.80
N SER A 25 1.52 14.87 6.58
CA SER A 25 0.20 14.69 5.96
C SER A 25 -0.15 13.20 5.89
N LEU A 26 -1.44 12.87 5.86
CA LEU A 26 -1.91 11.49 5.75
C LEU A 26 -1.29 10.76 4.55
N GLY A 27 -1.12 11.44 3.40
CA GLY A 27 -0.45 10.88 2.23
C GLY A 27 1.05 10.63 2.44
N GLU A 28 1.75 11.47 3.20
CA GLU A 28 3.15 11.23 3.57
C GLU A 28 3.27 10.04 4.54
N GLN A 29 2.37 9.92 5.52
CA GLN A 29 2.31 8.78 6.44
C GLN A 29 2.07 7.46 5.69
N GLN A 30 1.17 7.47 4.70
CA GLN A 30 0.90 6.32 3.84
C GLN A 30 2.12 5.94 3.00
N ARG A 31 2.78 6.94 2.37
CA ARG A 31 4.03 6.75 1.62
C ARG A 31 5.17 6.19 2.49
N LEU A 32 5.29 6.64 3.73
CA LEU A 32 6.26 6.10 4.69
C LEU A 32 5.96 4.65 5.04
N SER A 33 4.68 4.32 5.25
CA SER A 33 4.24 2.95 5.52
C SER A 33 4.54 2.00 4.36
N ILE A 34 4.31 2.45 3.13
CA ILE A 34 4.71 1.75 1.91
C ILE A 34 6.22 1.53 1.86
N ALA A 35 7.03 2.58 2.12
CA ALA A 35 8.48 2.47 2.12
C ALA A 35 8.97 1.42 3.14
N ARG A 36 8.33 1.33 4.32
CA ARG A 36 8.64 0.31 5.32
C ARG A 36 8.41 -1.12 4.81
N VAL A 37 7.32 -1.36 4.06
CA VAL A 37 7.06 -2.68 3.45
C VAL A 37 8.16 -3.04 2.45
N LEU A 38 8.50 -2.11 1.56
CA LEU A 38 9.53 -2.32 0.54
C LEU A 38 10.92 -2.59 1.14
N LEU A 39 11.27 -1.91 2.23
CA LEU A 39 12.54 -2.10 2.93
C LEU A 39 12.57 -3.41 3.73
N ARG A 40 11.47 -3.74 4.42
CA ARG A 40 11.41 -4.90 5.31
C ARG A 40 11.28 -6.22 4.55
N LYS A 41 10.75 -6.20 3.32
CA LYS A 41 10.50 -7.37 2.47
C LYS A 41 9.79 -8.50 3.22
N PRO A 42 8.60 -8.24 3.81
CA PRO A 42 7.87 -9.26 4.55
C PRO A 42 7.40 -10.39 3.62
N ARG A 43 7.08 -11.55 4.20
CA ARG A 43 6.44 -12.65 3.45
C ARG A 43 4.97 -12.39 3.16
N LEU A 44 4.32 -11.55 3.98
CA LEU A 44 2.92 -11.16 3.86
C LEU A 44 2.77 -9.66 4.10
N ALA A 45 2.03 -8.97 3.21
CA ALA A 45 1.60 -7.59 3.41
C ALA A 45 0.08 -7.47 3.26
N ILE A 46 -0.57 -6.73 4.17
CA ILE A 46 -1.98 -6.36 4.06
C ILE A 46 -2.04 -4.86 3.79
N LEU A 47 -2.68 -4.50 2.68
CA LEU A 47 -2.75 -3.15 2.14
C LEU A 47 -4.20 -2.68 2.22
N ASP A 48 -4.60 -2.14 3.36
CA ASP A 48 -5.96 -1.64 3.58
C ASP A 48 -6.06 -0.18 3.14
N GLU A 49 -6.76 0.05 2.02
CA GLU A 49 -6.88 1.35 1.35
C GLU A 49 -5.53 2.07 1.12
N ALA A 50 -4.44 1.30 1.02
CA ALA A 50 -3.07 1.81 1.07
C ALA A 50 -2.66 2.71 -0.12
N THR A 51 -3.50 2.79 -1.15
CA THR A 51 -3.27 3.60 -2.36
C THR A 51 -4.32 4.68 -2.57
N SER A 52 -5.23 4.90 -1.60
CA SER A 52 -6.30 5.88 -1.71
C SER A 52 -5.80 7.30 -2.00
N ALA A 53 -4.67 7.70 -1.40
CA ALA A 53 -4.05 9.01 -1.61
C ALA A 53 -2.99 9.05 -2.72
N LEU A 54 -2.84 7.98 -3.51
CA LEU A 54 -1.94 7.94 -4.66
C LEU A 54 -2.70 8.19 -5.97
N ASP A 55 -2.03 8.83 -6.93
CA ASP A 55 -2.48 8.82 -8.32
C ASP A 55 -2.23 7.44 -8.97
N LEU A 56 -2.77 7.25 -10.18
CA LEU A 56 -2.69 5.96 -10.89
C LEU A 56 -1.25 5.56 -11.24
N GLU A 57 -0.39 6.53 -11.53
CA GLU A 57 1.01 6.28 -11.88
C GLU A 57 1.80 5.77 -10.66
N ASN A 58 1.67 6.45 -9.52
CA ASN A 58 2.31 6.04 -8.27
C ASN A 58 1.73 4.74 -7.72
N GLU A 59 0.43 4.48 -7.91
CA GLU A 59 -0.18 3.19 -7.60
C GLU A 59 0.47 2.06 -8.41
N ALA A 60 0.62 2.24 -9.73
CA ALA A 60 1.26 1.25 -10.59
C ALA A 60 2.73 1.02 -10.20
N LEU A 61 3.49 2.09 -9.91
CA LEU A 61 4.86 1.99 -9.43
C LEU A 61 4.98 1.18 -8.14
N LEU A 62 4.05 1.39 -7.19
CA LEU A 62 4.01 0.64 -5.94
C LEU A 62 3.78 -0.85 -6.19
N TYR A 63 2.73 -1.22 -6.91
CA TYR A 63 2.41 -2.63 -7.14
C TYR A 63 3.46 -3.34 -7.97
N ASN A 64 4.06 -2.67 -8.95
CA ASN A 64 5.20 -3.19 -9.69
C ASN A 64 6.38 -3.48 -8.75
N ALA A 65 6.71 -2.55 -7.84
CA ALA A 65 7.78 -2.75 -6.87
C ALA A 65 7.49 -3.91 -5.92
N LEU A 66 6.25 -4.07 -5.45
CA LEU A 66 5.82 -5.20 -4.63
C LEU A 66 5.93 -6.53 -5.41
N GLY A 67 5.57 -6.53 -6.69
CA GLY A 67 5.69 -7.69 -7.57
C GLY A 67 7.14 -8.15 -7.82
N GLN A 68 8.12 -7.28 -7.62
CA GLN A 68 9.55 -7.63 -7.68
C GLN A 68 10.10 -8.20 -6.36
N LEU A 69 9.31 -8.21 -5.27
CA LEU A 69 9.75 -8.76 -4.00
C LEU A 69 9.55 -10.27 -3.96
N GLU A 70 10.64 -11.01 -4.07
CA GLU A 70 10.62 -12.48 -4.01
C GLU A 70 9.99 -12.99 -2.70
N GLY A 71 9.01 -13.87 -2.83
CA GLY A 71 8.34 -14.51 -1.69
C GLY A 71 7.32 -13.63 -0.96
N LEU A 72 7.04 -12.41 -1.44
CA LEU A 72 5.96 -11.58 -0.92
C LEU A 72 4.61 -12.08 -1.45
N THR A 73 3.71 -12.40 -0.53
CA THR A 73 2.26 -12.43 -0.81
C THR A 73 1.65 -11.13 -0.30
N TYR A 74 0.77 -10.51 -1.08
CA TYR A 74 0.02 -9.34 -0.59
C TYR A 74 -1.47 -9.48 -0.82
N LEU A 75 -2.23 -8.92 0.13
CA LEU A 75 -3.66 -8.77 0.08
C LEU A 75 -3.94 -7.27 0.10
N SER A 76 -4.64 -6.74 -0.91
CA SER A 76 -5.08 -5.36 -0.89
C SER A 76 -6.61 -5.24 -0.82
N VAL A 77 -7.06 -4.18 -0.17
CA VAL A 77 -8.45 -3.75 -0.13
C VAL A 77 -8.49 -2.35 -0.73
N GLY A 78 -9.37 -2.14 -1.70
CA GLY A 78 -9.51 -0.84 -2.34
C GLY A 78 -10.67 -0.80 -3.31
N HIS A 79 -10.97 0.41 -3.76
CA HIS A 79 -12.17 0.71 -4.56
C HIS A 79 -11.86 0.91 -6.05
N ARG A 80 -10.58 0.99 -6.44
CA ARG A 80 -10.16 1.29 -7.81
C ARG A 80 -10.12 0.02 -8.67
N PRO A 81 -10.75 -0.01 -9.85
CA PRO A 81 -10.66 -1.15 -10.77
C PRO A 81 -9.24 -1.44 -11.28
N SER A 82 -8.37 -0.42 -11.30
CA SER A 82 -6.94 -0.55 -11.69
C SER A 82 -6.18 -1.58 -10.85
N LEU A 83 -6.60 -1.81 -9.61
CA LEU A 83 -6.00 -2.80 -8.72
C LEU A 83 -6.04 -4.21 -9.31
N LEU A 84 -7.05 -4.54 -10.11
CA LEU A 84 -7.19 -5.87 -10.72
C LEU A 84 -5.98 -6.21 -11.59
N ASN A 85 -5.35 -5.22 -12.24
CA ASN A 85 -4.20 -5.43 -13.11
C ASN A 85 -2.96 -5.96 -12.36
N PHE A 86 -2.95 -5.85 -11.04
CA PHE A 86 -1.81 -6.22 -10.19
C PHE A 86 -2.07 -7.49 -9.38
N HIS A 87 -3.29 -8.02 -9.37
CA HIS A 87 -3.65 -9.18 -8.54
C HIS A 87 -3.92 -10.40 -9.41
N ALA A 88 -3.49 -11.58 -8.94
CA ALA A 88 -3.81 -12.85 -9.60
C ALA A 88 -5.21 -13.37 -9.23
N SER A 89 -5.81 -12.86 -8.15
CA SER A 89 -7.11 -13.31 -7.68
C SER A 89 -7.85 -12.17 -6.99
N ARG A 90 -9.18 -12.18 -7.11
CA ARG A 90 -10.09 -11.28 -6.38
C ARG A 90 -10.96 -12.11 -5.45
N LEU A 91 -11.00 -11.71 -4.18
CA LEU A 91 -11.99 -12.16 -3.21
C LEU A 91 -13.18 -11.18 -3.22
N ARG A 92 -14.38 -11.66 -3.50
CA ARG A 92 -15.62 -10.91 -3.33
C ARG A 92 -16.34 -11.40 -2.10
N LEU A 93 -16.72 -10.48 -1.22
CA LEU A 93 -17.55 -10.74 -0.06
C LEU A 93 -18.98 -10.28 -0.37
N TYR A 94 -19.98 -11.16 -0.22
CA TYR A 94 -21.38 -10.86 -0.57
C TYR A 94 -22.27 -10.62 0.66
N GLY A 95 -21.67 -10.46 1.84
CA GLY A 95 -22.35 -10.59 3.13
C GLY A 95 -23.52 -9.62 3.35
N VAL A 96 -24.73 -10.18 3.50
CA VAL A 96 -25.84 -9.56 4.25
C VAL A 96 -26.65 -10.59 5.07
N GLU A 97 -26.41 -11.90 4.93
CA GLU A 97 -27.10 -12.96 5.66
C GLU A 97 -26.24 -13.56 6.79
N ARG A 98 -26.85 -14.36 7.68
CA ARG A 98 -26.16 -14.98 8.85
C ARG A 98 -24.99 -15.91 8.49
N THR A 99 -24.83 -16.26 7.21
CA THR A 99 -23.75 -17.10 6.70
C THR A 99 -22.83 -16.26 5.82
N PRO A 100 -21.52 -16.12 6.14
CA PRO A 100 -20.59 -15.42 5.28
C PRO A 100 -20.49 -16.11 3.92
N CYS A 101 -20.92 -15.41 2.87
CA CYS A 101 -20.80 -15.86 1.49
C CYS A 101 -19.69 -15.06 0.79
N TYR A 102 -18.77 -15.77 0.14
CA TYR A 102 -17.67 -15.18 -0.63
C TYR A 102 -17.41 -15.99 -1.90
N ALA A 103 -16.79 -15.35 -2.89
CA ALA A 103 -16.26 -16.02 -4.07
C ALA A 103 -14.82 -15.58 -4.31
N VAL A 104 -13.99 -16.52 -4.75
CA VAL A 104 -12.63 -16.26 -5.21
C VAL A 104 -12.63 -16.44 -6.72
N GLU A 105 -12.17 -15.42 -7.44
CA GLU A 105 -12.05 -15.43 -8.89
C GLU A 105 -10.59 -15.23 -9.26
N THR A 106 -10.05 -16.07 -10.14
CA THR A 106 -8.74 -15.83 -10.76
C THR A 106 -8.85 -14.69 -11.76
N ILE A 107 -7.92 -13.76 -11.72
CA ILE A 107 -7.80 -12.66 -12.67
C ILE A 107 -6.83 -13.12 -13.75
N GLY A 108 -7.28 -13.13 -15.00
CA GLY A 108 -6.51 -13.52 -16.19
C GLY A 108 -6.01 -12.32 -16.98
#